data_AF-A0A847ES60-F1
#
_entry.id   AF-A0A847ES60-F1
#
_cell.length_a   1.000
_cell.length_b   1.000
_cell.length_c   1.000
_cell.angle_alpha   90.00
_cell.angle_beta   90.00
_cell.angle_gamma   90.00
#
_symmetry.space_group_name_H-M   'P 1'
#
loop_
_entity.id
_entity.type
_entity.pdbx_description
1 polymer ?
#
loop_
_entity_poly.entity_id
_entity_poly.type
_entity_poly.pdbx_seq_one_letter_code
_entity_poly.pdbx_strand_id
1 'polypeptide(L)'
;MTTTSPSSLAPSRRSTVVLLSIIGAAVAAYVAIWLVGLDLAVRPPLPARIQADDVTGMISLVSDLTARLAALGTLGVLSGVVGFTPRGTDHTISDRARRLLPWAGRLGQVWFAASLLNTFANPAYVNGVPIGTTMRPQAWWTFIWASPSGLAWLASALVAAAVVAAVYTSRHWASFLIGLVAGVIALAFVGVTGNVTVGYNHDWATDAMVAIAFTAIPLMTAALGAWL
;
A
#
# COMPACT_ATOMS: atom_id res chain seq x y z
N MET A 1 -52.53 6.04 0.95
CA MET A 1 -51.48 6.33 -0.05
C MET A 1 -50.48 7.24 0.62
N THR A 2 -49.47 6.68 1.29
CA THR A 2 -48.48 7.43 2.07
C THR A 2 -47.22 7.61 1.23
N THR A 3 -46.99 8.84 0.80
CA THR A 3 -45.79 9.26 0.06
C THR A 3 -44.59 9.30 1.02
N THR A 4 -43.68 8.34 0.89
CA THR A 4 -42.36 8.41 1.52
C THR A 4 -41.51 9.44 0.78
N SER A 5 -41.16 10.53 1.48
CA SER A 5 -40.19 11.51 0.99
C SER A 5 -38.81 10.84 0.82
N PRO A 6 -38.04 11.19 -0.22
CA PRO A 6 -36.68 10.70 -0.38
C PRO A 6 -35.80 11.35 0.70
N SER A 7 -35.34 10.57 1.67
CA SER A 7 -34.35 11.03 2.64
C SER A 7 -33.06 11.37 1.88
N SER A 8 -32.76 12.66 1.71
CA SER A 8 -31.45 13.11 1.27
C SER A 8 -30.44 12.72 2.36
N LEU A 9 -29.63 11.70 2.08
CA LEU A 9 -28.52 11.26 2.93
C LEU A 9 -27.41 12.33 2.92
N ALA A 10 -27.59 13.39 3.70
CA ALA A 10 -26.49 14.29 4.02
C ALA A 10 -25.48 13.50 4.88
N PRO A 11 -24.19 13.45 4.49
CA PRO A 11 -23.18 12.75 5.29
C PRO A 11 -23.12 13.34 6.70
N SER A 12 -23.03 12.48 7.72
CA SER A 12 -22.95 12.94 9.10
C SER A 12 -21.68 13.78 9.30
N ARG A 13 -21.75 14.83 10.13
CA ARG A 13 -20.61 15.70 10.45
C ARG A 13 -19.37 14.91 10.91
N ARG A 14 -19.56 13.75 11.56
CA ARG A 14 -18.49 12.83 11.97
C ARG A 14 -17.82 12.15 10.77
N SER A 15 -18.60 11.67 9.80
CA SER A 15 -18.09 11.03 8.59
C SER A 15 -17.26 11.99 7.73
N THR A 16 -17.67 13.26 7.65
CA THR A 16 -16.91 14.31 6.92
C THR A 16 -15.58 14.62 7.60
N VAL A 17 -15.56 14.76 8.93
CA VAL A 17 -14.33 15.02 9.69
C VAL A 17 -13.33 13.88 9.53
N VAL A 18 -13.77 12.63 9.64
CA VAL A 18 -12.90 11.45 9.46
C VAL A 18 -12.29 11.44 8.06
N LEU A 19 -13.09 11.68 7.02
CA LEU A 19 -12.61 11.72 5.64
C LEU A 19 -11.57 12.82 5.42
N LEU A 20 -11.85 14.04 5.93
CA LEU A 20 -10.90 15.17 5.84
C LEU A 20 -9.60 14.89 6.60
N SER A 21 -9.66 14.23 7.76
CA SER A 21 -8.48 13.82 8.50
C SER A 21 -7.64 12.79 7.75
N ILE A 22 -8.27 11.81 7.09
CA ILE A 22 -7.57 10.81 6.25
C ILE A 22 -6.88 11.51 5.07
N ILE A 23 -7.58 12.40 4.37
CA ILE A 23 -7.03 13.17 3.26
C ILE A 23 -5.87 14.05 3.74
N GLY A 24 -6.05 14.76 4.86
CA GLY A 24 -5.01 15.60 5.45
C GLY A 24 -3.77 14.81 5.83
N ALA A 25 -3.93 13.62 6.43
CA ALA A 25 -2.82 12.73 6.77
C ALA A 25 -2.08 12.23 5.51
N ALA A 26 -2.81 11.85 4.45
CA ALA A 26 -2.22 11.43 3.19
C ALA A 26 -1.41 12.57 2.54
N VAL A 27 -1.97 13.78 2.48
CA VAL A 27 -1.28 14.97 1.95
C VAL A 27 -0.02 15.28 2.77
N ALA A 28 -0.13 15.27 4.10
CA ALA A 28 1.01 15.49 4.99
C ALA A 28 2.12 14.46 4.77
N ALA A 29 1.77 13.18 4.55
CA ALA A 29 2.74 12.14 4.25
C ALA A 29 3.48 12.38 2.92
N TYR A 30 2.76 12.78 1.86
CA TYR A 30 3.39 13.14 0.58
C TYR A 30 4.31 14.36 0.70
N VAL A 31 3.90 15.40 1.44
CA VAL A 31 4.74 16.57 1.71
C VAL A 31 5.99 16.16 2.47
N ALA A 32 5.88 15.33 3.50
CA ALA A 32 7.02 14.84 4.26
C ALA A 32 8.01 14.07 3.36
N ILE A 33 7.51 13.15 2.52
CA ILE A 33 8.35 12.40 1.57
C ILE A 33 9.01 13.32 0.55
N TRP A 34 8.29 14.31 0.04
CA TRP A 34 8.85 15.31 -0.88
C TRP A 34 10.01 16.09 -0.24
N LEU A 35 9.82 16.55 1.00
CA LEU A 35 10.87 17.25 1.76
C LEU A 35 12.09 16.36 2.02
N VAL A 36 11.88 15.07 2.35
CA VAL A 36 12.96 14.09 2.49
C VAL A 36 13.72 13.92 1.18
N GLY A 37 13.03 13.81 0.04
CA GLY A 37 13.67 13.70 -1.27
C GLY A 37 14.51 14.94 -1.63
N LEU A 38 14.01 16.14 -1.33
CA LEU A 38 14.77 17.39 -1.52
C LEU A 38 16.02 17.46 -0.62
N ASP A 39 15.91 17.01 0.63
CA ASP A 39 17.06 16.96 1.54
C ASP A 39 18.11 15.94 1.08
N LEU A 40 17.70 14.77 0.58
CA LEU A 40 18.63 13.77 0.05
C LEU A 40 19.37 14.27 -1.20
N ALA A 41 18.71 15.05 -2.06
CA ALA A 41 19.30 15.58 -3.30
C ALA A 41 20.45 16.57 -3.07
N VAL A 42 20.49 17.25 -1.91
CA VAL A 42 21.56 18.20 -1.58
C VAL A 42 22.70 17.58 -0.77
N ARG A 43 22.57 16.31 -0.35
CA ARG A 43 23.60 15.62 0.42
C ARG A 43 24.69 15.06 -0.50
N PRO A 44 25.93 14.94 0.00
CA PRO A 44 26.99 14.24 -0.73
C PRO A 44 26.56 12.80 -1.08
N PRO A 45 26.89 12.30 -2.29
CA PRO A 45 26.60 10.92 -2.67
C PRO A 45 27.22 9.93 -1.68
N LEU A 46 26.49 8.86 -1.38
CA LEU A 46 27.04 7.80 -0.53
C LEU A 46 28.21 7.11 -1.26
N PRO A 47 29.28 6.70 -0.57
CA PRO A 47 30.47 6.11 -1.21
C PRO A 47 30.17 4.88 -2.09
N ALA A 48 29.11 4.13 -1.79
CA ALA A 48 28.67 2.96 -2.54
C ALA A 48 27.57 3.25 -3.59
N ARG A 49 27.18 4.52 -3.80
CA ARG A 49 26.05 4.93 -4.67
C ARG A 49 26.43 6.11 -5.57
N ILE A 50 27.57 6.02 -6.25
CA ILE A 50 28.15 7.13 -7.01
C ILE A 50 27.33 7.47 -8.27
N GLN A 51 26.55 6.51 -8.79
CA GLN A 51 25.67 6.72 -9.96
C GLN A 51 24.22 7.03 -9.55
N ALA A 52 23.95 7.26 -8.26
CA ALA A 52 22.61 7.60 -7.81
C ALA A 52 22.22 8.98 -8.32
N ASP A 53 21.03 9.07 -8.89
CA ASP A 53 20.42 10.33 -9.30
C ASP A 53 19.15 10.62 -8.51
N ASP A 54 18.85 11.91 -8.35
CA ASP A 54 17.74 12.40 -7.54
C ASP A 54 16.38 11.95 -8.08
N VAL A 55 16.26 11.77 -9.39
CA VAL A 55 15.01 11.37 -10.03
C VAL A 55 14.67 9.93 -9.65
N THR A 56 15.63 9.02 -9.70
CA THR A 56 15.46 7.63 -9.25
C THR A 56 15.09 7.58 -7.77
N GLY A 57 15.75 8.37 -6.93
CA GLY A 57 15.44 8.47 -5.50
C GLY A 57 14.01 8.96 -5.25
N MET A 58 13.61 10.05 -5.91
CA MET A 58 12.27 10.63 -5.76
C MET A 58 11.18 9.67 -6.25
N ILE A 59 11.38 9.03 -7.41
CA ILE A 59 10.45 8.02 -7.92
C ILE A 59 10.29 6.92 -6.88
N SER A 60 11.39 6.33 -6.39
CA SER A 60 11.33 5.24 -5.41
C SER A 60 10.59 5.63 -4.13
N LEU A 61 10.84 6.83 -3.59
CA LEU A 61 10.20 7.30 -2.35
C LEU A 61 8.69 7.52 -2.54
N VAL A 62 8.31 8.18 -3.64
CA VAL A 62 6.91 8.49 -3.94
C VAL A 62 6.13 7.23 -4.27
N SER A 63 6.69 6.30 -5.06
CA SER A 63 6.04 5.03 -5.35
C SER A 63 5.94 4.13 -4.12
N ASP A 64 6.94 4.12 -3.23
CA ASP A 64 6.87 3.42 -1.94
C ASP A 64 5.68 3.92 -1.12
N LEU A 65 5.62 5.23 -0.85
CA LEU A 65 4.51 5.81 -0.07
C LEU A 65 3.15 5.53 -0.74
N THR A 66 3.07 5.70 -2.05
CA THR A 66 1.84 5.46 -2.81
C THR A 66 1.38 4.01 -2.69
N ALA A 67 2.31 3.05 -2.81
CA ALA A 67 2.00 1.64 -2.65
C ALA A 67 1.51 1.34 -1.23
N ARG A 68 2.17 1.86 -0.19
CA ARG A 68 1.76 1.65 1.20
C ARG A 68 0.40 2.25 1.53
N LEU A 69 0.14 3.50 1.14
CA LEU A 69 -1.15 4.15 1.38
C LEU A 69 -2.29 3.44 0.63
N ALA A 70 -2.06 3.07 -0.64
CA ALA A 70 -3.04 2.34 -1.43
C ALA A 70 -3.30 0.93 -0.84
N ALA A 71 -2.25 0.23 -0.42
CA ALA A 71 -2.38 -1.07 0.24
C ALA A 71 -3.16 -0.96 1.55
N LEU A 72 -2.84 0.02 2.41
CA LEU A 72 -3.58 0.27 3.64
C LEU A 72 -5.06 0.54 3.38
N GLY A 73 -5.37 1.34 2.36
CA GLY A 73 -6.74 1.57 1.93
C GLY A 73 -7.44 0.29 1.45
N THR A 74 -6.80 -0.49 0.58
CA THR A 74 -7.33 -1.78 0.09
C THR A 74 -7.58 -2.75 1.22
N LEU A 75 -6.59 -2.97 2.09
CA LEU A 75 -6.68 -3.90 3.21
C LEU A 75 -7.70 -3.45 4.24
N GLY A 76 -7.80 -2.15 4.50
CA GLY A 76 -8.85 -1.58 5.35
C GLY A 76 -10.26 -1.77 4.80
N VAL A 77 -10.44 -1.75 3.47
CA VAL A 77 -11.74 -2.10 2.86
C VAL A 77 -12.00 -3.60 2.95
N LEU A 78 -10.98 -4.44 2.68
CA LEU A 78 -11.12 -5.90 2.76
C LEU A 78 -11.44 -6.35 4.19
N SER A 79 -10.83 -5.76 5.21
CA SER A 79 -11.16 -6.03 6.60
C SER A 79 -12.57 -5.55 6.96
N GLY A 80 -13.02 -4.43 6.41
CA GLY A 80 -14.42 -4.00 6.42
C GLY A 80 -15.37 -5.09 5.89
N VAL A 81 -15.05 -5.65 4.73
CA VAL A 81 -15.80 -6.77 4.12
C VAL A 81 -15.76 -8.02 4.99
N VAL A 82 -14.58 -8.41 5.47
CA VAL A 82 -14.36 -9.68 6.18
C VAL A 82 -14.93 -9.65 7.59
N GLY A 83 -14.76 -8.54 8.32
CA GLY A 83 -15.07 -8.42 9.74
C GLY A 83 -16.35 -7.69 10.09
N PHE A 84 -16.86 -6.81 9.21
CA PHE A 84 -17.98 -5.90 9.53
C PHE A 84 -19.20 -6.06 8.63
N THR A 85 -19.20 -7.05 7.74
CA THR A 85 -20.39 -7.38 6.95
C THR A 85 -20.86 -8.81 7.23
N PRO A 86 -22.19 -9.05 7.20
CA PRO A 86 -22.72 -10.40 7.35
C PRO A 86 -22.20 -11.32 6.24
N ARG A 87 -21.88 -12.57 6.61
CA ARG A 87 -21.55 -13.65 5.67
C ARG A 87 -22.84 -14.37 5.29
N GLY A 88 -23.03 -14.67 4.01
CA GLY A 88 -24.12 -15.55 3.56
C GLY A 88 -23.94 -16.97 4.09
N THR A 89 -25.04 -17.72 4.19
CA THR A 89 -25.02 -19.12 4.63
C THR A 89 -24.08 -19.98 3.76
N ASP A 90 -24.00 -19.66 2.47
CA ASP A 90 -23.17 -20.37 1.49
C ASP A 90 -21.75 -19.80 1.41
N HIS A 91 -21.33 -19.08 2.45
CA HIS A 91 -20.01 -18.45 2.54
C HIS A 91 -19.72 -17.38 1.47
N THR A 92 -20.78 -16.89 0.82
CA THR A 92 -20.73 -15.76 -0.10
C THR A 92 -20.76 -14.44 0.67
N ILE A 93 -20.25 -13.39 0.03
CA ILE A 93 -20.30 -12.03 0.58
C ILE A 93 -21.72 -11.44 0.48
N SER A 94 -22.11 -10.61 1.45
CA SER A 94 -23.38 -9.89 1.43
C SER A 94 -23.41 -8.74 0.41
N ASP A 95 -24.60 -8.21 0.15
CA ASP A 95 -24.78 -7.01 -0.69
C ASP A 95 -24.06 -5.78 -0.14
N ARG A 96 -23.98 -5.65 1.20
CA ARG A 96 -23.22 -4.56 1.83
C ARG A 96 -21.74 -4.67 1.49
N ALA A 97 -21.15 -5.86 1.61
CA ALA A 97 -19.77 -6.11 1.17
C ALA A 97 -19.56 -5.81 -0.32
N ARG A 98 -20.50 -6.22 -1.18
CA ARG A 98 -20.41 -5.96 -2.62
C ARG A 98 -20.32 -4.47 -2.98
N ARG A 99 -20.93 -3.58 -2.18
CA ARG A 99 -20.84 -2.13 -2.38
C ARG A 99 -19.47 -1.55 -2.01
N LEU A 100 -18.72 -2.22 -1.14
CA LEU A 100 -17.39 -1.79 -0.69
C LEU A 100 -16.29 -2.21 -1.66
N LEU A 101 -16.43 -3.40 -2.26
CA LEU A 101 -15.41 -4.00 -3.12
C LEU A 101 -14.88 -3.12 -4.27
N PRO A 102 -15.69 -2.28 -4.95
CA PRO A 102 -15.15 -1.37 -5.97
C PRO A 102 -14.04 -0.44 -5.44
N TRP A 103 -14.10 -0.03 -4.17
CA TRP A 103 -13.04 0.77 -3.55
C TRP A 103 -11.76 -0.04 -3.37
N ALA A 104 -11.86 -1.28 -2.86
CA ALA A 104 -10.73 -2.20 -2.77
C ALA A 104 -10.11 -2.48 -4.15
N GLY A 105 -10.94 -2.60 -5.20
CA GLY A 105 -10.47 -2.80 -6.57
C GLY A 105 -9.66 -1.61 -7.10
N ARG A 106 -10.15 -0.38 -6.94
CA ARG A 106 -9.46 0.83 -7.38
C ARG A 106 -8.17 1.08 -6.61
N LEU A 107 -8.23 1.01 -5.28
CA LEU A 107 -7.05 1.17 -4.43
C LEU A 107 -6.05 0.03 -4.67
N GLY A 108 -6.52 -1.19 -4.90
CA GLY A 108 -5.69 -2.34 -5.23
C GLY A 108 -4.94 -2.18 -6.55
N GLN A 109 -5.55 -1.53 -7.55
CA GLN A 109 -4.88 -1.19 -8.81
C GLN A 109 -3.76 -0.15 -8.60
N VAL A 110 -3.98 0.86 -7.75
CA VAL A 110 -2.94 1.83 -7.39
C VAL A 110 -1.81 1.15 -6.62
N TRP A 111 -2.13 0.29 -5.66
CA TRP A 111 -1.16 -0.53 -4.93
C TRP A 111 -0.35 -1.39 -5.90
N PHE A 112 -1.01 -2.09 -6.82
CA PHE A 112 -0.34 -2.91 -7.84
C PHE A 112 0.62 -2.09 -8.69
N ALA A 113 0.15 -0.98 -9.28
CA ALA A 113 0.96 -0.15 -10.17
C ALA A 113 2.18 0.44 -9.45
N ALA A 114 2.00 0.94 -8.22
CA ALA A 114 3.07 1.51 -7.43
C ALA A 114 4.08 0.44 -6.97
N SER A 115 3.61 -0.74 -6.53
CA SER A 115 4.48 -1.87 -6.19
C SER A 115 5.26 -2.37 -7.39
N LEU A 116 4.63 -2.48 -8.56
CA LEU A 116 5.28 -2.88 -9.81
C LEU A 116 6.36 -1.88 -10.21
N LEU A 117 6.08 -0.58 -10.12
CA LEU A 117 7.09 0.46 -10.35
C LEU A 117 8.28 0.32 -9.39
N ASN A 118 8.03 -0.02 -8.13
CA ASN A 118 9.09 -0.26 -7.15
C ASN A 118 9.92 -1.51 -7.43
N THR A 119 9.48 -2.45 -8.29
CA THR A 119 10.35 -3.54 -8.75
C THR A 119 11.52 -3.03 -9.61
N PHE A 120 11.44 -1.79 -10.11
CA PHE A 120 12.52 -1.10 -10.83
C PHE A 120 13.15 -0.02 -9.95
N ALA A 121 12.33 0.90 -9.46
CA ALA A 121 12.77 2.11 -8.76
C ALA A 121 13.53 1.80 -7.47
N ASN A 122 13.03 0.88 -6.64
CA ASN A 122 13.66 0.58 -5.36
C ASN A 122 15.01 -0.13 -5.54
N PRO A 123 15.15 -1.18 -6.36
CA PRO A 123 16.47 -1.74 -6.65
C PRO A 123 17.45 -0.74 -7.26
N ALA A 124 16.98 0.14 -8.17
CA ALA A 124 17.82 1.19 -8.74
C ALA A 124 18.36 2.13 -7.64
N TYR A 125 17.47 2.61 -6.77
CA TYR A 125 17.81 3.48 -5.65
C TYR A 125 18.77 2.82 -4.65
N VAL A 126 18.49 1.57 -4.25
CA VAL A 126 19.30 0.82 -3.27
C VAL A 126 20.72 0.58 -3.79
N ASN A 127 20.85 0.26 -5.08
CA ASN A 127 22.14 0.01 -5.73
C ASN A 127 22.80 1.29 -6.26
N GLY A 128 22.14 2.44 -6.15
CA GLY A 128 22.68 3.73 -6.57
C GLY A 128 22.97 3.79 -8.06
N VAL A 129 22.04 3.32 -8.89
CA VAL A 129 22.09 3.40 -10.35
C VAL A 129 20.83 4.08 -10.89
N PRO A 130 20.85 4.66 -12.10
CA PRO A 130 19.64 5.23 -12.69
C PRO A 130 18.56 4.19 -12.94
N ILE A 131 17.29 4.58 -12.76
CA ILE A 131 16.13 3.69 -12.93
C ILE A 131 16.10 3.04 -14.32
N GLY A 132 16.55 3.75 -15.36
CA GLY A 132 16.66 3.23 -16.73
C GLY A 132 17.55 1.98 -16.85
N THR A 133 18.52 1.80 -15.95
CA THR A 133 19.36 0.59 -15.89
C THR A 133 18.50 -0.62 -15.52
N THR A 134 17.62 -0.47 -14.53
CA THR A 134 16.76 -1.55 -14.03
C THR A 134 15.57 -1.83 -14.94
N MET A 135 15.17 -0.90 -15.81
CA MET A 135 14.06 -1.11 -16.76
C MET A 135 14.41 -2.05 -17.93
N ARG A 136 15.69 -2.40 -18.10
CA ARG A 136 16.11 -3.38 -19.11
C ARG A 136 15.74 -4.79 -18.62
N PRO A 137 15.04 -5.64 -19.41
CA PRO A 137 14.50 -6.91 -18.92
C PRO A 137 15.51 -7.84 -18.24
N GLN A 138 16.70 -7.97 -18.81
CA GLN A 138 17.77 -8.82 -18.26
C GLN A 138 18.32 -8.26 -16.95
N ALA A 139 18.54 -6.94 -16.89
CA ALA A 139 19.03 -6.27 -15.69
C ALA A 139 17.99 -6.30 -14.57
N TRP A 140 16.71 -6.04 -14.91
CA TRP A 140 15.59 -6.12 -13.98
C TRP A 140 15.60 -7.45 -13.22
N TRP A 141 15.67 -8.56 -13.94
CA TRP A 141 15.66 -9.89 -13.33
C TRP A 141 16.87 -10.11 -12.40
N THR A 142 18.05 -9.65 -12.81
CA THR A 142 19.25 -9.68 -11.95
C THR A 142 19.03 -8.89 -10.66
N PHE A 143 18.52 -7.66 -10.74
CA PHE A 143 18.29 -6.81 -9.55
C PHE A 143 17.22 -7.36 -8.60
N ILE A 144 16.18 -7.98 -9.15
CA ILE A 144 15.14 -8.65 -8.36
C ILE A 144 15.73 -9.78 -7.54
N TRP A 145 16.53 -10.66 -8.15
CA TRP A 145 17.13 -11.79 -7.43
C TRP A 145 18.31 -11.41 -6.54
N ALA A 146 19.00 -10.31 -6.84
CA ALA A 146 20.15 -9.85 -6.07
C ALA A 146 19.77 -9.17 -4.75
N SER A 147 18.50 -8.80 -4.53
CA SER A 147 18.09 -8.06 -3.34
C SER A 147 16.77 -8.55 -2.72
N PRO A 148 16.72 -8.76 -1.38
CA PRO A 148 15.48 -9.07 -0.69
C PRO A 148 14.39 -8.02 -0.90
N SER A 149 14.77 -6.73 -0.97
CA SER A 149 13.84 -5.62 -1.21
C SER A 149 13.17 -5.71 -2.59
N GLY A 150 13.92 -6.09 -3.64
CA GLY A 150 13.36 -6.32 -4.97
C GLY A 150 12.32 -7.44 -4.98
N LEU A 151 12.62 -8.57 -4.32
CA LEU A 151 11.67 -9.67 -4.14
C LEU A 151 10.43 -9.27 -3.35
N ALA A 152 10.58 -8.44 -2.31
CA ALA A 152 9.45 -7.97 -1.51
C ALA A 152 8.48 -7.10 -2.31
N TRP A 153 9.00 -6.19 -3.15
CA TRP A 153 8.16 -5.40 -4.05
C TRP A 153 7.47 -6.24 -5.12
N LEU A 154 8.15 -7.25 -5.67
CA LEU A 154 7.54 -8.20 -6.59
C LEU A 154 6.41 -8.99 -5.90
N ALA A 155 6.65 -9.51 -4.70
CA ALA A 155 5.63 -10.21 -3.91
C ALA A 155 4.42 -9.29 -3.62
N SER A 156 4.68 -8.04 -3.23
CA SER A 156 3.64 -7.02 -3.02
C SER A 156 2.82 -6.76 -4.29
N ALA A 157 3.45 -6.64 -5.46
CA ALA A 157 2.76 -6.48 -6.72
C ALA A 157 1.89 -7.72 -7.07
N LEU A 158 2.42 -8.93 -6.90
CA LEU A 158 1.67 -10.16 -7.17
C LEU A 158 0.46 -10.32 -6.25
N VAL A 159 0.61 -10.01 -4.97
CA VAL A 159 -0.51 -10.04 -4.01
C VAL A 159 -1.55 -8.97 -4.35
N ALA A 160 -1.13 -7.74 -4.68
CA ALA A 160 -2.04 -6.69 -5.11
C ALA A 160 -2.84 -7.10 -6.35
N ALA A 161 -2.17 -7.70 -7.35
CA ALA A 161 -2.82 -8.22 -8.55
C ALA A 161 -3.82 -9.33 -8.23
N ALA A 162 -3.47 -10.27 -7.35
CA ALA A 162 -4.37 -11.34 -6.91
C ALA A 162 -5.60 -10.80 -6.17
N VAL A 163 -5.42 -9.79 -5.31
CA VAL A 163 -6.51 -9.09 -4.62
C VAL A 163 -7.43 -8.39 -5.63
N VAL A 164 -6.87 -7.65 -6.59
CA VAL A 164 -7.63 -6.99 -7.65
C VAL A 164 -8.42 -8.01 -8.47
N ALA A 165 -7.79 -9.12 -8.86
CA ALA A 165 -8.48 -10.20 -9.57
C ALA A 165 -9.64 -10.77 -8.73
N ALA A 166 -9.40 -11.06 -7.45
CA ALA A 166 -10.42 -11.59 -6.54
C ALA A 166 -11.60 -10.62 -6.37
N VAL A 167 -11.36 -9.31 -6.30
CA VAL A 167 -12.41 -8.27 -6.23
C VAL A 167 -13.37 -8.34 -7.42
N TYR A 168 -12.86 -8.60 -8.62
CA TYR A 168 -13.68 -8.62 -9.83
C TYR A 168 -14.22 -10.00 -10.21
N THR A 169 -13.69 -11.07 -9.64
CA THR A 169 -14.03 -12.45 -10.06
C THR A 169 -14.66 -13.31 -8.96
N SER A 170 -14.35 -13.04 -7.69
CA SER A 170 -14.82 -13.88 -6.58
C SER A 170 -16.05 -13.31 -5.89
N ARG A 171 -16.88 -14.21 -5.37
CA ARG A 171 -18.00 -13.90 -4.46
C ARG A 171 -17.83 -14.56 -3.10
N HIS A 172 -16.74 -15.29 -2.88
CA HIS A 172 -16.53 -16.06 -1.67
C HIS A 172 -15.79 -15.24 -0.62
N TRP A 173 -16.31 -15.24 0.60
CA TRP A 173 -15.71 -14.54 1.74
C TRP A 173 -14.24 -14.94 1.97
N ALA A 174 -13.92 -16.22 1.76
CA ALA A 174 -12.57 -16.75 1.95
C ALA A 174 -11.52 -16.09 1.03
N SER A 175 -11.89 -15.74 -0.21
CA SER A 175 -10.96 -15.06 -1.14
C SER A 175 -10.50 -13.71 -0.58
N PHE A 176 -11.40 -12.98 0.07
CA PHE A 176 -11.10 -11.67 0.66
C PHE A 176 -10.32 -11.80 1.97
N LEU A 177 -10.59 -12.84 2.78
CA LEU A 177 -9.76 -13.15 3.95
C LEU A 177 -8.33 -13.51 3.54
N ILE A 178 -8.17 -14.39 2.55
CA ILE A 178 -6.85 -14.79 2.04
C ILE A 178 -6.12 -13.57 1.49
N GLY A 179 -6.79 -12.74 0.69
CA GLY A 179 -6.22 -11.49 0.17
C GLY A 179 -5.80 -10.52 1.28
N LEU A 180 -6.59 -10.41 2.34
CA LEU A 180 -6.26 -9.58 3.52
C LEU A 180 -5.00 -10.09 4.21
N VAL A 181 -4.93 -11.38 4.55
CA VAL A 181 -3.79 -11.99 5.23
C VAL A 181 -2.52 -11.91 4.36
N ALA A 182 -2.64 -12.28 3.08
CA ALA A 182 -1.52 -12.21 2.14
C ALA A 182 -1.01 -10.76 1.98
N GLY A 183 -1.92 -9.78 1.94
CA GLY A 183 -1.55 -8.37 1.84
C GLY A 183 -0.85 -7.82 3.07
N VAL A 184 -1.30 -8.21 4.28
CA VAL A 184 -0.60 -7.88 5.54
C VAL A 184 0.82 -8.42 5.50
N ILE A 185 0.99 -9.70 5.14
CA ILE A 185 2.29 -10.35 5.06
C ILE A 185 3.19 -9.68 4.02
N ALA A 186 2.65 -9.34 2.85
CA ALA A 186 3.41 -8.67 1.79
C ALA A 186 3.90 -7.27 2.22
N LEU A 187 3.05 -6.48 2.89
CA LEU A 187 3.45 -5.19 3.44
C LEU A 187 4.49 -5.31 4.54
N ALA A 188 4.35 -6.29 5.43
CA ALA A 188 5.35 -6.59 6.46
C ALA A 188 6.69 -6.97 5.80
N PHE A 189 6.67 -7.79 4.76
CA PHE A 189 7.87 -8.18 4.03
C PHE A 189 8.59 -6.97 3.42
N VAL A 190 7.86 -6.09 2.73
CA VAL A 190 8.40 -4.82 2.20
C VAL A 190 8.96 -3.93 3.32
N GLY A 191 8.27 -3.83 4.45
CA GLY A 191 8.70 -3.07 5.62
C GLY A 191 10.01 -3.60 6.20
N VAL A 192 10.14 -4.91 6.35
CA VAL A 192 11.35 -5.56 6.87
C VAL A 192 12.51 -5.41 5.90
N THR A 193 12.35 -5.81 4.63
CA THR A 193 13.44 -5.82 3.66
C THR A 193 13.93 -4.43 3.26
N GLY A 194 13.06 -3.43 3.35
CA GLY A 194 13.41 -2.03 3.05
C GLY A 194 14.26 -1.36 4.13
N ASN A 195 14.31 -1.90 5.35
CA ASN A 195 15.00 -1.31 6.49
C ASN A 195 16.18 -2.14 7.02
N VAL A 196 16.49 -3.29 6.40
CA VAL A 196 17.72 -4.06 6.64
C VAL A 196 18.91 -3.27 6.08
N THR A 197 19.30 -2.20 6.75
CA THR A 197 20.45 -1.37 6.39
C THR A 197 21.38 -1.26 7.58
N VAL A 198 22.68 -1.28 7.35
CA VAL A 198 23.68 -1.06 8.40
C VAL A 198 23.74 0.42 8.76
N GLY A 199 23.54 0.75 10.04
CA GLY A 199 23.58 2.13 10.55
C GLY A 199 23.08 2.25 11.99
N TYR A 200 23.36 3.40 12.62
CA TYR A 200 22.83 3.71 13.96
C TYR A 200 21.30 3.72 13.90
N ASN A 201 20.66 2.96 14.78
CA ASN A 201 19.21 2.79 14.91
C ASN A 201 18.44 2.03 13.81
N HIS A 202 19.10 1.25 12.96
CA HIS A 202 18.41 0.47 11.92
C HIS A 202 17.42 -0.58 12.46
N ASP A 203 17.69 -1.14 13.63
CA ASP A 203 16.79 -2.07 14.32
C ASP A 203 15.48 -1.37 14.73
N TRP A 204 15.54 -0.16 15.28
CA TRP A 204 14.35 0.63 15.63
C TRP A 204 13.51 1.03 14.40
N ALA A 205 14.13 1.32 13.26
CA ALA A 205 13.40 1.65 12.03
C ALA A 205 12.64 0.42 11.49
N THR A 206 13.27 -0.75 11.55
CA THR A 206 12.66 -2.03 11.17
C THR A 206 11.49 -2.37 12.11
N ASP A 207 11.71 -2.28 13.42
CA ASP A 207 10.69 -2.56 14.44
C ASP A 207 9.50 -1.60 14.34
N ALA A 208 9.76 -0.30 14.13
CA ALA A 208 8.70 0.69 13.94
C ALA A 208 7.87 0.41 12.67
N MET A 209 8.49 -0.02 11.58
CA MET A 209 7.79 -0.36 10.34
C MET A 209 6.97 -1.64 10.46
N VAL A 210 7.49 -2.63 11.19
CA VAL A 210 6.74 -3.85 11.54
C VAL A 210 5.53 -3.48 12.41
N ALA A 211 5.75 -2.69 13.46
CA ALA A 211 4.67 -2.20 14.31
C ALA A 211 3.61 -1.46 13.49
N ILE A 212 4.01 -0.52 12.62
CA ILE A 212 3.09 0.21 11.73
C ILE A 212 2.34 -0.75 10.81
N ALA A 213 2.98 -1.74 10.19
CA ALA A 213 2.30 -2.69 9.31
C ALA A 213 1.22 -3.47 10.07
N PHE A 214 1.48 -3.89 11.31
CA PHE A 214 0.53 -4.63 12.13
C PHE A 214 -0.52 -3.74 12.83
N THR A 215 -0.24 -2.47 13.14
CA THR A 215 -1.17 -1.56 13.83
C THR A 215 -2.00 -0.71 12.88
N ALA A 216 -1.44 -0.28 11.75
CA ALA A 216 -2.13 0.57 10.79
C ALA A 216 -3.28 -0.16 10.10
N ILE A 217 -3.16 -1.48 9.90
CA ILE A 217 -4.23 -2.29 9.28
C ILE A 217 -5.48 -2.32 10.19
N PRO A 218 -5.42 -2.69 11.49
CA PRO A 218 -6.52 -2.55 12.42
C PRO A 218 -7.06 -1.12 12.57
N LEU A 219 -6.20 -0.10 12.59
CA LEU A 219 -6.62 1.29 12.73
C LEU A 219 -7.37 1.78 11.48
N MET A 220 -6.89 1.47 10.28
CA MET A 220 -7.58 1.79 9.03
C MET A 220 -8.87 1.01 8.88
N THR A 221 -8.88 -0.24 9.34
CA THR A 221 -10.09 -1.07 9.45
C THR A 221 -11.13 -0.42 10.34
N ALA A 222 -10.73 0.05 11.53
CA ALA A 222 -11.62 0.73 12.47
C ALA A 222 -12.09 2.10 11.92
N ALA A 223 -11.20 2.86 11.29
CA ALA A 223 -11.53 4.16 10.70
C ALA A 223 -12.52 4.04 9.53
N LEU A 224 -12.32 3.05 8.65
CA LEU A 224 -13.26 2.75 7.55
C LEU A 224 -14.55 2.13 8.09
N GLY A 225 -14.47 1.22 9.06
CA GLY A 225 -15.64 0.64 9.72
C GLY A 225 -16.50 1.67 10.46
N ALA A 226 -15.90 2.74 11.01
CA ALA A 226 -16.62 3.86 11.62
C ALA A 226 -17.22 4.83 10.59
N TRP A 227 -16.74 4.80 9.33
CA TRP A 227 -17.24 5.63 8.23
C TRP A 227 -18.39 4.96 7.46
N LEU A 228 -18.40 3.62 7.40
CA LEU A 228 -19.36 2.77 6.67
C LEU A 228 -20.65 2.42 7.43
#